data_AF-A0A914IWQ7-F1
#
_entry.id   AF-A0A914IWQ7-F1
#
_cell.length_a   1.000
_cell.length_b   1.000
_cell.length_c   1.000
_cell.angle_alpha   90.00
_cell.angle_beta   90.00
_cell.angle_gamma   90.00
#
_symmetry.space_group_name_H-M   'P 1'
#
loop_
_entity.id
_entity.type
_entity.pdbx_description
1 polymer ?
#
loop_
_entity_poly.entity_id
_entity_poly.type
_entity_poly.pdbx_seq_one_letter_code
_entity_poly.pdbx_strand_id
1 'polypeptide(L)'
;MSFLRVPPPHTKLTPWVPDLIFIPISRAFERLGVYFYNRVISKTEIGLFDKRWNPKVHGPYCHWRYYGPRDTRLFDVKLSELGAWIARREKTPSAVYNEIMRNIWRVHHHYYSGPVYASVVKTIFRFIFAYSFMCWFVKQHRYWEIQKCLYHW
;
A
#
# COMPACT_ATOMS: atom_id res chain seq x y z
N MET A 1 -19.04 -15.15 20.50
CA MET A 1 -17.92 -14.21 20.25
C MET A 1 -17.15 -13.93 21.55
N SER A 2 -16.59 -14.95 22.19
CA SER A 2 -15.87 -14.80 23.47
C SER A 2 -14.52 -14.11 23.31
N PHE A 3 -13.91 -14.17 22.12
CA PHE A 3 -12.58 -13.62 21.84
C PHE A 3 -12.52 -12.08 21.78
N LEU A 4 -13.66 -11.39 21.61
CA LEU A 4 -13.73 -9.92 21.51
C LEU A 4 -14.03 -9.24 22.85
N ARG A 5 -14.13 -9.99 23.95
CA ARG A 5 -14.35 -9.41 25.27
C ARG A 5 -13.04 -8.81 25.74
N VAL A 6 -13.07 -7.54 26.13
CA VAL A 6 -11.93 -6.88 26.77
C VAL A 6 -11.57 -7.70 28.01
N PRO A 7 -10.31 -8.15 28.15
CA PRO A 7 -9.94 -8.95 29.28
C PRO A 7 -10.00 -8.09 30.56
N PRO A 8 -10.33 -8.67 31.72
CA PRO A 8 -10.50 -7.92 32.97
C PRO A 8 -9.31 -6.99 33.29
N PRO A 9 -9.53 -5.87 34.00
CA PRO A 9 -8.43 -5.03 34.46
C PRO A 9 -7.35 -5.86 35.15
N HIS A 10 -6.08 -5.62 34.79
CA HIS A 10 -4.89 -6.36 35.27
C HIS A 10 -4.63 -7.74 34.68
N THR A 11 -5.32 -8.18 33.62
CA THR A 11 -4.87 -9.35 32.85
C THR A 11 -3.56 -9.07 32.12
N LYS A 12 -2.52 -9.85 32.43
CA LYS A 12 -1.28 -9.83 31.66
C LYS A 12 -1.53 -10.46 30.28
N LEU A 13 -1.50 -9.63 29.24
CA LEU A 13 -1.49 -10.08 27.85
C LEU A 13 -0.09 -10.61 27.52
N THR A 14 0.23 -11.80 28.00
CA THR A 14 1.43 -12.51 27.56
C THR A 14 1.13 -13.15 26.20
N PRO A 15 2.09 -13.18 25.26
CA PRO A 15 1.95 -13.98 24.05
C PRO A 15 1.61 -15.43 24.44
N TRP A 16 0.91 -16.17 23.57
CA TRP A 16 0.62 -17.59 23.84
C TRP A 16 1.92 -18.42 23.93
N VAL A 17 3.01 -17.91 23.35
CA VAL A 17 4.37 -18.47 23.45
C VAL A 17 5.10 -17.82 24.63
N PRO A 18 5.87 -18.59 25.41
CA PRO A 18 6.76 -18.02 26.43
C PRO A 18 7.63 -16.89 25.88
N ASP A 19 7.75 -15.80 26.64
CA ASP A 19 8.57 -14.63 26.28
C ASP A 19 10.02 -15.00 25.94
N LEU A 20 10.54 -16.04 26.62
CA LEU A 20 11.86 -16.61 26.38
C LEU A 20 12.08 -17.08 24.94
N ILE A 21 11.01 -17.42 24.22
CA ILE A 21 11.05 -17.89 22.82
C ILE A 21 10.62 -16.76 21.88
N PHE A 22 9.58 -16.00 22.21
CA PHE A 22 9.06 -14.95 21.34
C PHE A 22 10.04 -13.78 21.17
N ILE A 23 10.70 -13.35 22.25
CA ILE A 23 11.65 -12.22 22.22
C ILE A 23 12.88 -12.50 21.34
N PRO A 24 13.60 -13.63 21.46
CA PRO A 24 14.74 -13.88 20.60
C PRO A 24 14.34 -14.08 19.13
N ILE A 25 13.19 -14.72 18.86
CA ILE A 25 12.71 -14.90 17.48
C ILE A 25 12.34 -13.55 16.86
N SER A 26 11.57 -12.72 17.55
CA SER A 26 11.21 -11.38 17.04
C SER A 26 12.45 -10.52 16.79
N ARG A 27 13.42 -10.51 17.72
CA ARG A 27 14.69 -9.82 17.53
C ARG A 27 15.53 -10.39 16.39
N ALA A 28 15.49 -11.70 16.16
CA ALA A 28 16.18 -12.33 15.02
C ALA A 28 15.54 -11.91 13.69
N PHE A 29 14.21 -11.90 13.60
CA PHE A 29 13.48 -11.40 12.43
C PHE A 29 13.73 -9.91 12.17
N GLU A 30 13.70 -9.09 13.22
CA GLU A 30 14.03 -7.66 13.13
C GLU A 30 15.45 -7.48 12.57
N ARG A 31 16.44 -8.17 13.15
CA ARG A 31 17.84 -8.09 12.70
C ARG A 31 18.03 -8.58 11.27
N LEU A 32 17.36 -9.67 10.88
CA LEU A 32 17.36 -10.16 9.50
C LEU A 32 16.73 -9.14 8.56
N GLY A 33 15.62 -8.53 8.94
CA GLY A 33 14.96 -7.47 8.18
C GLY A 33 15.84 -6.25 7.99
N VAL A 34 16.45 -5.75 9.07
CA VAL A 34 17.39 -4.62 9.05
C VAL A 34 18.62 -4.94 8.21
N TYR A 35 19.19 -6.15 8.35
CA TYR A 35 20.32 -6.60 7.53
C TYR A 35 19.94 -6.64 6.05
N PHE A 36 18.82 -7.25 5.70
CA PHE A 36 18.33 -7.34 4.33
C PHE A 36 18.07 -5.96 3.73
N TYR A 37 17.41 -5.06 4.48
CA TYR A 37 17.16 -3.70 4.05
C TYR A 37 18.47 -2.95 3.77
N ASN A 38 19.40 -2.95 4.72
CA ASN A 38 20.67 -2.24 4.60
C ASN A 38 21.60 -2.81 3.53
N ARG A 39 21.50 -4.11 3.25
CA ARG A 39 22.39 -4.78 2.31
C ARG A 39 21.84 -4.80 0.89
N VAL A 40 20.53 -4.96 0.73
CA VAL A 40 19.87 -5.16 -0.56
C VAL A 40 19.03 -3.94 -0.93
N ILE A 41 17.96 -3.67 -0.18
CA ILE A 41 16.94 -2.67 -0.59
C ILE A 41 17.52 -1.27 -0.65
N SER A 42 18.27 -0.84 0.36
CA SER A 42 18.87 0.51 0.43
C SER A 42 19.87 0.78 -0.69
N LYS A 43 20.44 -0.28 -1.29
CA LYS A 43 21.38 -0.19 -2.41
C LYS A 43 20.69 -0.24 -3.77
N THR A 44 19.41 -0.56 -3.80
CA THR A 44 18.62 -0.55 -5.04
C THR A 44 17.94 0.80 -5.21
N GLU A 45 17.60 1.11 -6.46
CA GLU A 45 16.88 2.35 -6.80
C GLU A 45 15.35 2.16 -6.76
N ILE A 46 14.89 1.16 -6.02
CA ILE A 46 13.47 0.81 -5.92
C ILE A 46 12.78 1.85 -5.04
N GLY A 47 11.70 2.44 -5.55
CA GLY A 47 10.90 3.44 -4.82
C GLY A 47 11.40 4.89 -4.93
N LEU A 48 12.52 5.13 -5.62
CA LEU A 48 12.96 6.48 -5.97
C LEU A 48 12.16 7.04 -7.15
N PHE A 49 12.27 8.35 -7.39
CA PHE A 49 11.73 8.96 -8.61
C PHE A 49 12.39 8.36 -9.86
N ASP A 50 11.62 8.23 -10.93
CA ASP A 50 12.14 7.80 -12.23
C ASP A 50 13.30 8.73 -12.64
N LYS A 51 14.47 8.15 -12.93
CA LYS A 51 15.69 8.89 -13.34
C LYS A 51 15.45 9.79 -14.56
N ARG A 52 14.47 9.44 -15.38
CA ARG A 52 14.13 10.15 -16.61
C ARG A 52 13.26 11.38 -16.34
N TRP A 53 12.79 11.55 -15.10
CA TRP A 53 12.03 12.72 -14.72
C TRP A 53 12.93 13.93 -14.46
N ASN A 54 12.61 15.05 -15.13
CA ASN A 54 13.22 16.34 -14.88
C ASN A 54 12.12 17.32 -14.43
N PRO A 55 12.20 17.91 -13.22
CA PRO A 55 11.18 18.84 -12.72
C PRO A 55 11.01 20.08 -13.60
N LYS A 56 12.07 20.53 -14.29
CA LYS A 56 12.01 21.70 -15.18
C LYS A 56 11.22 21.45 -16.47
N VAL A 57 11.24 20.20 -16.96
CA VAL A 57 10.59 19.80 -18.22
C VAL A 57 9.20 19.23 -17.96
N HIS A 58 9.06 18.43 -16.91
CA HIS A 58 7.84 17.66 -16.64
C HIS A 58 6.93 18.29 -15.57
N GLY A 59 7.41 19.28 -14.81
CA GLY A 59 6.69 19.85 -13.68
C GLY A 59 6.61 18.87 -12.49
N PRO A 60 5.55 18.96 -11.67
CA PRO A 60 5.31 18.05 -10.54
C PRO A 60 5.37 16.59 -10.95
N TYR A 61 5.90 15.73 -10.08
CA TYR A 61 6.03 14.31 -10.38
C TYR A 61 4.67 13.62 -10.45
N CYS A 62 4.29 13.16 -11.64
CA CYS A 62 3.13 12.32 -11.87
C CYS A 62 3.50 10.83 -11.78
N HIS A 63 3.07 10.13 -10.73
CA HIS A 63 3.40 8.72 -10.50
C HIS A 63 2.86 7.75 -11.57
N TRP A 64 1.77 8.09 -12.26
CA TRP A 64 1.15 7.24 -13.28
C TRP A 64 1.70 7.44 -14.70
N ARG A 65 2.54 8.46 -14.90
CA ARG A 65 3.13 8.81 -16.20
C ARG A 65 4.44 8.06 -16.41
N TYR A 66 4.67 7.60 -17.63
CA TYR A 66 5.98 7.11 -18.05
C TYR A 66 6.79 8.26 -18.64
N TYR A 67 8.02 8.45 -18.16
CA TYR A 67 8.94 9.49 -18.61
C TYR A 67 9.94 9.02 -19.66
N GLY A 68 9.91 7.73 -20.03
CA GLY A 68 10.71 7.18 -21.10
C GLY A 68 10.15 7.37 -22.50
N PRO A 69 10.91 6.94 -23.53
CA PRO A 69 10.42 6.87 -24.89
C PRO A 69 9.21 5.93 -24.97
N ARG A 70 8.12 6.38 -25.57
CA ARG A 70 6.93 5.56 -25.77
C ARG A 70 7.21 4.51 -26.84
N ASP A 71 7.10 3.24 -26.48
CA ASP A 71 7.16 2.11 -27.41
C ASP A 71 5.75 1.73 -27.91
N THR A 72 5.66 0.85 -28.89
CA THR A 72 4.38 0.32 -29.39
C THR A 72 3.65 -0.45 -28.27
N ARG A 73 2.32 -0.29 -28.22
CA ARG A 73 1.49 -1.02 -27.25
C ARG A 73 1.49 -2.49 -27.62
N LEU A 74 1.37 -3.36 -26.61
CA LEU A 74 1.38 -4.82 -26.81
C LEU A 74 0.38 -5.28 -27.88
N PHE A 75 -0.83 -4.69 -27.91
CA PHE A 75 -1.87 -5.05 -28.87
C PHE A 75 -1.69 -4.48 -30.28
N ASP A 76 -0.76 -3.53 -30.46
CA ASP A 76 -0.45 -2.92 -31.76
C ASP A 76 0.78 -3.59 -32.43
N VAL A 77 1.43 -4.55 -31.74
CA VAL A 77 2.64 -5.23 -32.21
C VAL A 77 2.28 -6.43 -33.07
N LYS A 78 2.95 -6.58 -34.22
CA LYS A 78 2.84 -7.79 -35.05
C LYS A 78 3.41 -8.99 -34.30
N LEU A 79 2.75 -10.14 -34.40
CA LEU A 79 3.22 -11.38 -33.75
C LEU A 79 4.66 -11.76 -34.12
N SER A 80 5.06 -11.49 -35.37
CA SER A 80 6.44 -11.69 -35.85
C SER A 80 7.48 -10.82 -35.15
N GLU A 81 7.08 -9.64 -34.66
CA GLU A 81 7.97 -8.66 -34.00
C GLU A 81 7.92 -8.77 -32.47
N LEU A 82 7.06 -9.64 -31.92
CA LEU A 82 6.81 -9.75 -30.48
C LEU A 82 8.09 -10.11 -29.70
N GLY A 83 8.92 -11.02 -30.24
CA GLY A 83 10.18 -11.39 -29.61
C GLY A 83 11.14 -10.20 -29.48
N ALA A 84 11.30 -9.42 -30.55
CA ALA A 84 12.11 -8.21 -30.55
C ALA A 84 11.51 -7.13 -29.63
N TRP A 85 10.18 -7.01 -29.58
CA TRP A 85 9.49 -6.09 -28.68
C TRP A 85 9.74 -6.42 -27.20
N ILE A 86 9.70 -7.70 -26.80
CA ILE A 86 10.04 -8.12 -25.43
C ILE A 86 11.53 -7.90 -25.15
N ALA A 87 12.40 -8.11 -26.15
CA ALA A 87 13.85 -7.98 -26.01
C ALA A 87 14.28 -6.54 -25.66
N ARG A 88 13.63 -5.52 -26.22
CA ARG A 88 13.96 -4.10 -26.00
C ARG A 88 13.59 -3.56 -24.60
N ARG A 89 12.80 -4.29 -23.82
CA ARG A 89 12.33 -3.83 -22.50
C ARG A 89 13.37 -4.05 -21.40
N GLU A 90 13.45 -3.10 -20.48
CA GLU A 90 14.22 -3.24 -19.25
C GLU A 90 13.57 -4.28 -18.34
N LYS A 91 14.31 -5.35 -18.02
CA LYS A 91 13.85 -6.48 -17.18
C LYS A 91 14.44 -6.44 -15.78
N THR A 92 14.90 -5.28 -15.34
CA THR A 92 15.44 -5.12 -13.98
C THR A 92 14.31 -5.18 -12.96
N PRO A 93 14.55 -5.70 -11.74
CA PRO A 93 13.53 -5.72 -10.69
C PRO A 93 12.95 -4.34 -10.38
N SER A 94 13.78 -3.27 -10.48
CA SER A 94 13.34 -1.89 -10.33
C SER A 94 12.40 -1.44 -11.44
N ALA A 95 12.68 -1.79 -12.71
CA ALA A 95 11.78 -1.49 -13.82
C ALA A 95 10.41 -2.16 -13.62
N VAL A 96 10.38 -3.43 -13.20
CA VAL A 96 9.14 -4.15 -12.90
C VAL A 96 8.35 -3.47 -11.78
N TYR A 97 9.00 -3.14 -10.67
CA TYR A 97 8.38 -2.42 -9.56
C TYR A 97 7.78 -1.08 -10.01
N ASN A 98 8.54 -0.30 -10.79
CA ASN A 98 8.11 1.01 -11.28
C ASN A 98 6.88 0.90 -12.21
N GLU A 99 6.80 -0.11 -13.07
CA GLU A 99 5.62 -0.35 -13.91
C GLU A 99 4.39 -0.76 -13.09
N ILE A 100 4.55 -1.64 -12.11
CA ILE A 100 3.46 -2.06 -11.21
C ILE A 100 2.91 -0.84 -10.47
N MET A 101 3.79 -0.07 -9.83
CA MET A 101 3.38 1.13 -9.09
C MET A 101 2.71 2.14 -10.00
N ARG A 102 3.27 2.38 -11.20
CA ARG A 102 2.67 3.29 -12.18
C ARG A 102 1.27 2.86 -12.58
N ASN A 103 1.03 1.56 -12.77
CA ASN A 103 -0.29 1.07 -13.15
C ASN A 103 -1.29 1.18 -11.98
N ILE A 104 -0.87 0.92 -10.74
CA ILE A 104 -1.68 1.17 -9.55
C ILE A 104 -2.09 2.63 -9.48
N TRP A 105 -1.15 3.56 -9.65
CA TRP A 105 -1.43 5.00 -9.64
C TRP A 105 -2.27 5.44 -10.84
N ARG A 106 -2.14 4.79 -12.00
CA ARG A 106 -2.97 5.05 -13.18
C ARG A 106 -4.43 4.66 -12.93
N VAL A 107 -4.65 3.45 -12.41
CA VAL A 107 -5.99 2.98 -12.03
C VAL A 107 -6.56 3.87 -10.93
N HIS A 108 -5.75 4.21 -9.94
CA HIS A 108 -6.15 5.13 -8.88
C HIS A 108 -6.54 6.50 -9.44
N HIS A 109 -5.73 7.09 -10.32
CA HIS A 109 -6.02 8.38 -10.93
C HIS A 109 -7.28 8.35 -11.80
N HIS A 110 -7.48 7.35 -12.65
CA HIS A 110 -8.66 7.30 -13.52
C HIS A 110 -9.93 6.89 -12.76
N TYR A 111 -9.88 5.88 -11.89
CA TYR A 111 -11.09 5.27 -11.34
C TYR A 111 -11.36 5.60 -9.88
N TYR A 112 -10.36 6.07 -9.12
CA TYR A 112 -10.54 6.38 -7.71
C TYR A 112 -10.47 7.89 -7.48
N SER A 113 -9.30 8.52 -7.62
CA SER A 113 -8.98 9.86 -7.15
C SER A 113 -9.14 11.01 -8.16
N GLY A 114 -9.06 10.78 -9.46
CA GLY A 114 -8.99 11.86 -10.44
C GLY A 114 -10.33 12.58 -10.70
N PRO A 115 -10.26 13.76 -11.34
CA PRO A 115 -11.41 14.61 -11.65
C PRO A 115 -12.18 14.17 -12.90
N VAL A 116 -11.60 13.29 -13.73
CA VAL A 116 -12.08 12.98 -15.09
C VAL A 116 -13.31 12.07 -15.07
N TYR A 117 -13.37 11.13 -14.13
CA TYR A 117 -14.51 10.25 -13.95
C TYR A 117 -15.04 10.48 -12.54
N ALA A 118 -16.29 10.95 -12.41
CA ALA A 118 -16.99 10.99 -11.13
C ALA A 118 -17.09 9.55 -10.60
N SER A 119 -16.10 9.13 -9.82
CA SER A 119 -15.96 7.71 -9.55
C SER A 119 -17.10 7.21 -8.70
N VAL A 120 -17.91 6.34 -9.29
CA VAL A 120 -18.98 5.61 -8.62
C VAL A 120 -18.46 5.00 -7.31
N VAL A 121 -17.23 4.48 -7.35
CA VAL A 121 -16.53 3.93 -6.19
C VAL A 121 -16.39 4.95 -5.05
N LYS A 122 -15.88 6.17 -5.29
CA LYS A 122 -15.79 7.19 -4.22
C LYS A 122 -17.16 7.54 -3.67
N THR A 123 -18.15 7.71 -4.54
CA THR A 123 -19.50 8.09 -4.12
C THR A 123 -20.11 7.01 -3.23
N ILE A 124 -19.99 5.73 -3.63
CA ILE A 124 -20.42 4.58 -2.82
C ILE A 124 -19.69 4.55 -1.47
N PHE A 125 -18.36 4.67 -1.47
CA PHE A 125 -17.59 4.65 -0.22
C PHE A 125 -17.97 5.80 0.72
N ARG A 126 -18.29 7.00 0.19
CA ARG A 126 -18.79 8.12 0.99
C ARG A 126 -20.12 7.79 1.66
N PHE A 127 -21.06 7.17 0.93
CA PHE A 127 -22.34 6.75 1.51
C PHE A 127 -22.17 5.63 2.54
N ILE A 128 -21.33 4.62 2.27
CA ILE A 128 -21.04 3.54 3.23
C ILE A 128 -20.42 4.11 4.51
N PHE A 129 -19.46 5.03 4.38
CA PHE A 129 -18.81 5.66 5.53
C PHE A 129 -19.80 6.53 6.31
N ALA A 130 -20.60 7.34 5.63
CA ALA A 130 -21.64 8.16 6.26
C ALA A 130 -22.68 7.30 6.99
N TYR A 131 -23.13 6.20 6.38
CA TYR A 131 -24.08 5.28 7.01
C TYR A 131 -23.47 4.55 8.22
N SER A 132 -22.22 4.09 8.09
CA SER A 132 -21.48 3.47 9.21
C SER A 132 -21.29 4.44 10.37
N PHE A 133 -20.92 5.69 10.07
CA PHE A 133 -20.77 6.76 11.05
C PHE A 133 -22.11 7.10 11.73
N MET A 134 -23.20 7.21 10.96
CA MET A 134 -24.54 7.45 11.50
C MET A 134 -24.98 6.30 12.41
N CYS A 135 -24.76 5.05 12.01
CA CYS A 135 -25.05 3.87 12.83
C CYS A 135 -24.26 3.88 14.14
N TRP A 136 -22.98 4.24 14.08
CA TRP A 136 -22.14 4.40 15.27
C TRP A 136 -22.66 5.51 16.16
N PHE A 137 -22.99 6.68 15.60
CA PHE A 137 -23.48 7.84 16.35
C PHE A 137 -24.81 7.54 17.06
N VAL A 138 -25.78 6.93 16.39
CA VAL A 138 -27.06 6.56 17.03
C VAL A 138 -26.85 5.51 18.14
N LYS A 139 -25.89 4.59 17.95
CA LYS A 139 -25.58 3.53 18.91
C LYS A 139 -24.54 3.95 19.96
N GLN A 140 -24.07 5.20 19.96
CA GLN A 140 -23.00 5.66 20.86
C GLN A 140 -23.35 5.43 22.33
N HIS A 141 -24.64 5.55 22.68
CA HIS A 141 -25.15 5.34 24.04
C HIS A 141 -24.83 3.94 24.60
N ARG A 142 -24.69 2.92 23.74
CA ARG A 142 -24.36 1.55 24.15
C ARG A 142 -22.95 1.41 24.70
N TYR A 143 -22.07 2.36 24.38
CA TYR A 143 -20.66 2.33 24.74
C TYR A 143 -20.33 3.30 25.89
N TRP A 144 -21.30 3.99 26.48
CA TRP A 144 -21.07 4.92 27.59
C TRP A 144 -20.44 4.24 28.81
N GLU A 145 -20.88 3.04 29.16
CA GLU A 145 -20.30 2.29 30.29
C GLU A 145 -18.85 1.88 30.00
N ILE A 146 -18.53 1.59 28.74
CA ILE A 146 -17.18 1.23 28.30
C ILE A 146 -16.29 2.48 28.35
N GLN A 147 -16.80 3.68 27.99
CA GLN A 147 -16.09 4.98 28.09
C GLN A 147 -15.66 5.37 29.50
N LYS A 148 -16.34 4.86 30.53
CA LYS A 148 -15.95 5.08 31.92
C LYS A 148 -14.72 4.25 32.32
N CYS A 149 -14.41 3.19 31.57
CA CYS A 149 -13.20 2.41 31.77
C CYS A 149 -12.04 3.10 31.04
N LEU A 150 -11.04 3.59 31.77
CA LEU A 150 -9.79 4.07 31.19
C LEU A 150 -9.10 2.92 30.44
N TYR A 151 -9.02 3.02 29.11
CA TYR A 151 -8.42 1.98 28.25
C TYR A 151 -6.90 2.06 28.14
N HIS A 152 -6.31 3.07 28.75
CA HIS A 152 -4.88 3.28 28.78
C HIS A 152 -4.48 3.46 30.24
N TRP A 153 -3.61 2.55 30.67
CA TRP A 153 -2.73 2.73 31.83
C TRP A 153 -1.63 3.72 31.45
#